data_AF-A0A947FTQ0-F1
#
_entry.id   AF-A0A947FTQ0-F1
#
_cell.length_a   1.000
_cell.length_b   1.000
_cell.length_c   1.000
_cell.angle_alpha   90.00
_cell.angle_beta   90.00
_cell.angle_gamma   90.00
#
_symmetry.space_group_name_H-M   'P 1'
#
loop_
_entity.id
_entity.type
_entity.pdbx_description
1 polymer ?
#
loop_
_entity_poly.entity_id
_entity_poly.type
_entity_poly.pdbx_seq_one_letter_code
_entity_poly.pdbx_strand_id
1 'polypeptide(L)' 'MHITCQFDGGNIDVLDASQVNNIRLNIRKDNESDFYQWFHFKVHSEANVTHCFKIENAAG' A
#
# COMPACT_ATOMS: atom_id res chain seq x y z
N MET A 1 -11.15 -0.76 -7.99
CA MET A 1 -10.52 -0.64 -6.66
C MET A 1 -9.82 0.69 -6.57
N HIS A 2 -9.87 1.35 -5.42
CA HIS A 2 -9.14 2.58 -5.16
C HIS A 2 -8.41 2.47 -3.83
N ILE A 3 -7.10 2.77 -3.84
CA ILE A 3 -6.25 2.76 -2.65
C ILE A 3 -5.75 4.18 -2.44
N THR A 4 -5.86 4.68 -1.22
CA THR A 4 -5.41 6.03 -0.86
C THR A 4 -4.70 6.03 0.49
N CYS A 5 -3.75 6.94 0.65
CA CYS A 5 -3.09 7.26 1.91
C CYS A 5 -3.14 8.78 2.20
N GLN A 6 -4.04 9.52 1.56
CA GLN A 6 -4.14 10.97 1.72
C GLN A 6 -4.94 11.33 2.98
N PHE A 7 -4.34 11.04 4.13
CA PHE A 7 -4.87 11.31 5.47
C PHE A 7 -3.72 11.25 6.48
N ASP A 8 -3.98 11.67 7.73
CA ASP A 8 -2.96 11.69 8.78
C ASP A 8 -2.38 10.28 9.06
N GLY A 9 -1.06 10.20 9.10
CA GLY A 9 -0.30 8.95 9.24
C GLY A 9 -0.33 8.04 8.00
N GLY A 10 -0.88 8.48 6.87
CA GLY A 10 -0.94 7.67 5.64
C GLY A 10 0.42 7.52 4.96
N ASN A 11 0.81 6.27 4.68
CA ASN A 11 2.07 5.94 4.00
C ASN A 11 1.89 4.67 3.15
N ILE A 12 1.79 4.83 1.82
CA ILE A 12 1.92 3.75 0.84
C ILE A 12 2.12 4.33 -0.58
N ASP A 13 2.85 3.62 -1.43
CA ASP A 13 2.82 3.77 -2.88
C ASP A 13 2.10 2.60 -3.54
N VAL A 14 1.25 2.90 -4.51
CA VAL A 14 0.51 1.88 -5.29
C VAL A 14 1.27 1.64 -6.59
N LEU A 15 1.87 0.46 -6.72
CA LEU A 15 2.57 0.07 -7.95
C LEU A 15 1.58 -0.49 -8.98
N ASP A 16 0.67 -1.34 -8.52
CA ASP A 16 -0.37 -1.96 -9.34
C ASP A 16 -1.54 -2.42 -8.47
N ALA A 17 -2.75 -2.04 -8.86
CA ALA A 17 -3.99 -2.44 -8.21
C ALA A 17 -5.05 -2.89 -9.24
N SER A 18 -4.61 -3.31 -10.43
CA SER A 18 -5.49 -3.74 -11.51
C SER A 18 -6.11 -5.12 -11.28
N GLN A 19 -5.47 -5.98 -10.49
CA GLN A 19 -5.90 -7.33 -10.18
C GLN A 19 -6.02 -7.54 -8.67
N VAL A 20 -7.19 -8.02 -8.21
CA VAL A 20 -7.49 -8.18 -6.76
C VAL A 20 -6.63 -9.25 -6.08
N ASN A 21 -6.16 -10.23 -6.83
CA ASN A 21 -5.32 -11.32 -6.31
C ASN A 21 -3.81 -11.01 -6.38
N ASN A 22 -3.41 -9.83 -6.85
CA ASN A 22 -2.00 -9.44 -6.99
C ASN A 22 -1.83 -7.91 -6.89
N ILE A 23 -2.27 -7.33 -5.79
CA ILE A 23 -2.13 -5.89 -5.52
C ILE A 23 -0.72 -5.63 -5.02
N ARG A 24 0.04 -4.78 -5.71
CA ARG A 24 1.45 -4.52 -5.44
C ARG A 24 1.65 -3.11 -4.91
N LEU A 25 2.30 -3.03 -3.75
CA LEU A 25 2.50 -1.80 -2.99
C LEU A 25 3.96 -1.65 -2.59
N ASN A 26 4.38 -0.41 -2.30
CA ASN A 26 5.63 -0.10 -1.62
C ASN A 26 5.37 0.76 -0.38
N ILE A 27 6.20 0.61 0.64
CA ILE A 27 6.28 1.55 1.77
C ILE A 27 7.14 2.75 1.33
N ARG A 28 6.69 3.98 1.58
CA ARG A 28 7.53 5.16 1.33
C ARG A 28 8.56 5.29 2.44
N LYS A 29 9.73 5.81 2.06
CA LYS A 29 10.74 6.30 2.98
C LYS A 29 10.20 7.38 3.90
N ASP A 30 10.65 7.36 5.14
CA ASP A 30 10.42 8.47 6.06
C ASP A 30 11.05 9.74 5.49
N ASN A 31 10.50 10.89 5.88
CA ASN A 31 11.00 12.16 5.37
C ASN A 31 12.49 12.33 5.72
N GLU A 32 13.31 12.60 4.69
CA GLU A 32 14.76 12.78 4.82
C GLU A 32 15.52 11.58 5.45
N SER A 33 15.00 10.36 5.27
CA SER A 33 15.61 9.14 5.79
C SER A 33 15.60 8.02 4.76
N ASP A 34 16.58 7.12 4.86
CA ASP A 34 16.54 5.85 4.11
C ASP A 34 15.68 4.78 4.80
N PHE A 35 15.29 5.01 6.05
CA PHE A 35 14.46 4.11 6.82
C PHE A 35 13.00 4.13 6.37
N TYR A 36 12.38 2.95 6.40
CA TYR A 36 10.94 2.79 6.23
C TYR A 36 10.48 1.49 6.88
N GLN A 37 9.29 1.51 7.45
CA GLN A 37 8.63 0.31 7.94
C GLN A 37 7.13 0.56 8.18
N TRP A 38 6.78 1.79 8.56
CA TRP A 38 5.42 2.21 8.78
C TRP A 38 4.61 2.26 7.48
N PHE A 39 3.48 1.54 7.45
CA PHE A 39 2.51 1.63 6.36
C PHE A 39 1.10 1.81 6.90
N HIS A 40 0.31 2.65 6.24
CA HIS A 40 -1.09 2.87 6.57
C HIS A 40 -1.84 3.39 5.34
N PHE A 41 -2.87 2.67 4.91
CA PHE A 41 -3.64 2.98 3.71
C PHE A 41 -5.10 2.55 3.85
N LYS A 42 -5.97 3.16 3.04
CA LYS A 42 -7.39 2.81 2.93
C LYS A 42 -7.64 2.17 1.57
N VAL A 43 -8.54 1.18 1.56
CA VAL A 43 -8.96 0.49 0.35
C VAL A 43 -10.47 0.65 0.18
N HIS A 44 -10.88 1.17 -0.97
CA HIS A 44 -12.25 1.14 -1.44
C HIS A 44 -12.35 0.06 -2.53
N SER A 45 -13.06 -1.01 -2.21
CA SER A 45 -13.22 -2.16 -3.09
C SER A 45 -14.58 -2.82 -2.89
N GLU A 46 -14.89 -3.78 -3.75
CA GLU A 46 -16.05 -4.65 -3.63
C GLU A 46 -15.98 -5.50 -2.35
N ALA A 47 -17.13 -5.63 -1.67
CA ALA A 47 -17.28 -6.44 -0.46
C ALA A 47 -17.25 -7.94 -0.79
N ASN A 48 -16.84 -8.76 0.18
CA ASN A 48 -16.81 -10.23 0.07
C ASN A 48 -15.91 -10.77 -1.07
N VAL A 49 -14.97 -9.98 -1.56
CA VAL A 49 -13.91 -10.42 -2.48
C VAL A 49 -12.62 -10.56 -1.68
N THR A 50 -11.90 -11.67 -1.86
CA THR A 50 -10.56 -11.82 -1.27
C THR A 50 -9.55 -10.99 -2.05
N HIS A 51 -8.77 -10.18 -1.33
CA HIS A 51 -7.69 -9.38 -1.87
C HIS A 51 -6.34 -9.92 -1.40
N CYS A 52 -5.38 -10.05 -2.31
CA CYS A 52 -4.00 -10.36 -1.97
C CYS A 52 -3.14 -9.12 -2.18
N PHE A 53 -2.55 -8.63 -1.09
CA PHE A 53 -1.62 -7.50 -1.09
C PHE A 53 -0.20 -8.00 -0.91
N LYS A 54 0.71 -7.45 -1.71
CA LYS A 54 2.15 -7.67 -1.61
C LYS A 54 2.85 -6.33 -1.46
N ILE A 55 3.60 -6.20 -0.38
CA ILE A 55 4.51 -5.08 -0.18
C ILE A 55 5.88 -5.50 -0.73
N GLU A 56 6.24 -5.01 -1.90
CA GLU A 56 7.39 -5.50 -2.67
C GLU A 56 8.73 -5.15 -2.00
N ASN A 57 8.80 -4.03 -1.28
CA ASN A 57 10.00 -3.56 -0.60
C ASN A 57 10.08 -3.90 0.90
N ALA A 58 9.23 -4.80 1.41
CA ALA A 58 9.12 -5.08 2.86
C ALA A 58 10.40 -5.63 3.53
N ALA A 59 11.37 -6.11 2.76
CA ALA A 59 12.60 -6.71 3.26
C ALA A 59 13.80 -5.74 3.35
N GLY A 60 13.62 -4.48 2.93
CA GLY A 60 14.69 -3.47 2.99
C GLY A 60 14.75 -2.71 4.30
#